data_AF-A0AA47MZ10-F1
#
_entry.id   AF-A0AA47MZ10-F1
#
_cell.length_a   1.000
_cell.length_b   1.000
_cell.length_c   1.000
_cell.angle_alpha   90.00
_cell.angle_beta   90.00
_cell.angle_gamma   90.00
#
_symmetry.space_group_name_H-M   'P 1'
#
loop_
_entity.id
_entity.type
_entity.pdbx_description
1 polymer ?
#
loop_
_entity_poly.entity_id
_entity_poly.type
_entity_poly.pdbx_seq_one_letter_code
_entity_poly.pdbx_strand_id
1 'polypeptide(L)'
;MDNCNSLIFTETWLDSATPAAATELAGRTNYRADRTADSGKKTGGGLCIYLNDSWCTNTTVVEQLCCPDVEFLMLKCSLHCLHSA
;
A
#
# COMPACT_ATOMS: atom_id res chain seq x y z
N MET A 1 -15.84 -2.06 -8.69
CA MET A 1 -14.98 -2.55 -7.57
C MET A 1 -15.20 -1.63 -6.37
N ASP A 2 -16.47 -1.25 -6.14
CA ASP A 2 -16.79 0.09 -5.61
C ASP A 2 -17.21 0.05 -4.13
N ASN A 3 -17.24 -1.14 -3.54
CA ASN A 3 -17.64 -1.36 -2.14
C ASN A 3 -16.45 -1.75 -1.23
N CYS A 4 -15.21 -1.67 -1.72
CA CYS A 4 -14.02 -1.99 -0.93
C CYS A 4 -13.26 -0.72 -0.55
N ASN A 5 -13.15 -0.46 0.76
CA ASN A 5 -12.39 0.68 1.29
C ASN A 5 -10.87 0.50 1.18
N SER A 6 -10.41 -0.76 1.15
CA SER A 6 -9.02 -1.12 0.98
C SER A 6 -8.88 -2.32 0.04
N LEU A 7 -7.85 -2.33 -0.79
CA LEU A 7 -7.39 -3.48 -1.57
C LEU A 7 -5.95 -3.76 -1.17
N ILE A 8 -5.64 -5.00 -0.80
CA ILE A 8 -4.32 -5.41 -0.33
C ILE A 8 -3.79 -6.48 -1.26
N PHE A 9 -2.63 -6.22 -1.87
CA PHE A 9 -1.93 -7.12 -2.77
C PHE A 9 -0.58 -7.49 -2.17
N THR A 10 -0.25 -8.78 -2.25
CA THR A 10 1.03 -9.35 -1.86
C THR A 10 1.72 -9.93 -3.08
N GLU A 11 3.05 -10.08 -3.04
CA GLU A 11 3.84 -10.58 -4.18
C GLU A 11 3.57 -9.72 -5.42
N THR A 12 3.76 -8.41 -5.28
CA THR A 12 3.48 -7.46 -6.37
C THR A 12 4.59 -7.42 -7.42
N TRP A 13 5.80 -7.86 -7.07
CA TRP A 13 7.00 -7.82 -7.91
C TRP A 13 7.37 -6.43 -8.43
N LEU A 14 6.81 -5.38 -7.83
CA LEU A 14 7.09 -4.01 -8.20
C LEU A 14 8.37 -3.54 -7.51
N ASP A 15 8.99 -2.54 -8.12
CA ASP A 15 10.23 -1.93 -7.67
C ASP A 15 10.23 -0.41 -7.89
N SER A 16 11.33 0.24 -7.51
CA SER A 16 11.52 1.69 -7.68
C SER A 16 11.59 2.13 -9.14
N ALA A 17 11.81 1.22 -10.09
CA ALA A 17 11.77 1.53 -11.53
C ALA A 17 10.34 1.50 -12.08
N THR A 18 9.40 0.86 -11.37
CA THR A 18 7.98 0.82 -11.74
C THR A 18 7.35 2.20 -11.58
N PRO A 19 6.89 2.86 -12.66
CA PRO A 19 6.30 4.19 -12.57
C PRO A 19 5.00 4.18 -11.75
N ALA A 20 4.76 5.21 -10.94
CA ALA A 20 3.54 5.34 -10.15
C ALA A 20 2.27 5.26 -11.02
N ALA A 21 2.29 5.88 -12.20
CA ALA A 21 1.19 5.87 -13.17
C ALA A 21 0.83 4.47 -13.68
N ALA A 22 1.76 3.51 -13.68
CA ALA A 22 1.47 2.12 -14.05
C ALA A 22 0.63 1.39 -12.99
N THR A 23 0.52 1.98 -11.81
CA THR A 23 -0.18 1.44 -10.63
C THR A 23 -1.24 2.41 -10.12
N GLU A 24 -1.71 3.33 -10.96
CA GLU A 24 -2.74 4.29 -10.58
C GLU A 24 -4.13 3.66 -10.74
N LEU A 25 -4.97 3.81 -9.72
CA LEU A 25 -6.38 3.44 -9.77
C LEU A 25 -7.22 4.67 -9.42
N ALA A 26 -8.14 5.05 -10.30
CA ALA A 26 -8.98 6.23 -10.10
C ALA A 26 -9.73 6.19 -8.76
N GLY A 27 -9.69 7.30 -8.02
CA GLY A 27 -10.31 7.45 -6.70
C GLY A 27 -9.65 6.63 -5.58
N ARG A 28 -8.41 6.18 -5.80
CA ARG A 28 -7.65 5.42 -4.82
C ARG A 28 -6.19 5.87 -4.73
N THR A 29 -5.74 6.06 -3.50
CA THR A 29 -4.33 6.30 -3.21
C THR A 29 -3.60 4.96 -3.00
N ASN A 30 -2.46 4.81 -3.68
CA ASN A 30 -1.60 3.63 -3.58
C ASN A 30 -0.45 3.83 -2.58
N TYR A 31 -0.31 2.91 -1.63
CA TYR A 31 0.83 2.79 -0.72
C TYR A 31 1.58 1.49 -1.01
N ARG A 32 2.89 1.59 -1.29
CA ARG A 32 3.73 0.45 -1.67
C ARG A 32 4.84 0.22 -0.66
N ALA A 33 5.13 -1.05 -0.41
CA ALA A 33 6.37 -1.49 0.21
C ALA A 33 7.01 -2.50 -0.74
N ASP A 34 7.79 -1.97 -1.68
CA ASP A 34 8.47 -2.77 -2.70
C ASP A 34 9.65 -3.56 -2.13
N ARG A 35 10.00 -4.66 -2.78
CA ARG A 35 11.25 -5.36 -2.44
C ARG A 35 12.44 -4.46 -2.75
N THR A 36 13.30 -4.28 -1.76
CA THR A 36 14.61 -3.64 -1.92
C THR A 36 15.74 -4.68 -1.91
N ALA A 37 16.95 -4.26 -2.32
CA ALA A 37 18.14 -5.09 -2.20
C ALA A 37 18.44 -5.50 -0.74
N ASP A 38 18.05 -4.66 0.22
CA ASP A 38 18.31 -4.86 1.65
C ASP A 38 17.34 -5.83 2.33
N SER A 39 16.27 -6.25 1.62
CA SER A 39 15.28 -7.18 2.16
C SER A 39 15.82 -8.59 2.45
N GLY A 40 16.99 -8.94 1.89
CA GLY A 40 17.54 -10.30 1.96
C GLY A 40 16.74 -11.37 1.21
N LYS A 41 15.66 -10.99 0.50
CA LYS A 41 14.90 -11.89 -0.36
C LYS A 41 15.66 -12.17 -1.66
N LYS A 42 15.69 -13.45 -2.05
CA LYS A 42 16.31 -13.89 -3.31
C LYS A 42 15.43 -13.61 -4.53
N THR A 43 14.11 -13.64 -4.35
CA THR A 43 13.11 -13.48 -5.41
C THR A 43 11.77 -13.06 -4.81
N GLY A 44 10.87 -12.54 -5.65
CA GLY A 44 9.52 -12.15 -5.25
C GLY A 44 9.44 -10.97 -4.30
N GLY A 45 8.33 -10.90 -3.58
CA GLY A 45 8.02 -9.88 -2.59
C GLY A 45 7.30 -8.66 -3.13
N GLY A 46 7.15 -7.69 -2.24
CA GLY A 46 6.41 -6.46 -2.50
C GLY A 46 4.98 -6.52 -2.00
N LEU A 47 4.56 -5.43 -1.36
CA LEU A 47 3.20 -5.20 -0.89
C LEU A 47 2.64 -3.93 -1.50
N CYS A 48 1.34 -3.91 -1.73
CA CYS A 48 0.63 -2.73 -2.18
C CYS A 48 -0.75 -2.66 -1.50
N ILE A 49 -1.07 -1.50 -0.95
CA ILE A 49 -2.37 -1.19 -0.36
C ILE A 49 -2.97 -0.01 -1.12
N TYR A 50 -4.14 -0.22 -1.73
CA TYR A 50 -4.94 0.87 -2.27
C TYR A 50 -6.04 1.24 -1.29
N LEU A 51 -6.08 2.50 -0.89
CA LEU A 51 -7.16 3.04 -0.07
C LEU A 51 -8.13 3.83 -0.93
N ASN A 52 -9.43 3.66 -0.67
CA ASN A 52 -10.46 4.50 -1.29
C ASN A 52 -10.40 5.91 -0.70
N ASP A 53 -10.22 6.91 -1.56
CA ASP A 53 -10.06 8.31 -1.16
C ASP A 53 -11.33 8.86 -0.50
N SER A 54 -12.52 8.30 -0.81
CA SER A 54 -13.77 8.69 -0.16
C SER A 54 -13.91 8.14 1.27
N TRP A 55 -13.10 7.15 1.65
CA TRP A 55 -13.12 6.53 2.98
C TRP A 55 -12.09 7.16 3.93
N CYS A 56 -10.88 7.39 3.42
CA CYS A 56 -9.78 7.95 4.19
C CYS A 56 -9.00 8.98 3.37
N THR A 57 -9.02 10.23 3.82
CA THR A 57 -8.32 11.35 3.16
C THR A 57 -7.00 11.71 3.84
N ASN A 58 -6.76 11.20 5.06
CA ASN A 58 -5.52 11.43 5.80
C ASN A 58 -4.96 10.10 6.29
N THR A 59 -3.97 9.61 5.54
CA THR A 59 -3.28 8.35 5.80
C THR A 59 -1.79 8.61 5.99
N THR A 60 -1.21 7.95 6.98
CA THR A 60 0.24 7.96 7.21
C THR A 60 0.78 6.53 7.23
N VAL A 61 1.89 6.29 6.53
CA VAL A 61 2.67 5.05 6.72
C VAL A 61 3.30 5.12 8.11
N VAL A 62 2.91 4.19 8.99
CA VAL A 62 3.42 4.11 10.37
C VAL A 62 4.73 3.36 10.39
N GLU A 63 4.77 2.22 9.71
CA GLU A 63 5.91 1.32 9.68
C GLU A 63 5.83 0.45 8.43
N GLN A 64 6.99 0.04 7.94
CA GLN A 64 7.13 -0.92 6.86
C GLN A 64 8.34 -1.81 7.14
N LEU A 65 8.20 -3.10 6.85
CA LEU A 65 9.30 -4.06 6.92
C LEU A 65 9.22 -4.96 5.69
N CYS A 66 10.37 -5.19 5.08
CA CYS A 66 10.58 -6.25 4.12
C CYS A 66 11.87 -6.95 4.52
N CYS A 67 11.76 -8.15 5.08
CA CYS A 67 12.88 -9.02 5.43
C CYS A 67 12.72 -10.38 4.74
N PRO A 68 13.68 -11.32 4.88
CA PRO A 68 13.62 -12.59 4.16
C PRO A 68 12.30 -13.34 4.40
N ASP A 69 11.83 -13.32 5.64
CA ASP A 69 10.71 -14.16 6.11
C ASP A 69 9.38 -13.41 6.17
N VAL A 70 9.38 -12.09 6.37
CA VAL A 70 8.16 -11.30 6.64
C VAL A 70 8.15 -10.02 5.84
N GLU A 71 6.97 -9.68 5.31
CA GLU A 71 6.67 -8.38 4.74
C GLU A 71 5.44 -7.81 5.45
N PHE A 72 5.49 -6.54 5.83
CA PHE A 72 4.29 -5.82 6.24
C PHE A 72 4.38 -4.33 5.91
N LEU A 73 3.22 -3.73 5.69
CA LEU A 73 3.01 -2.31 5.49
C LEU A 73 1.88 -1.87 6.42
N MET A 74 2.18 -0.98 7.35
CA MET A 74 1.22 -0.48 8.32
C MET A 74 0.80 0.94 7.97
N LEU A 75 -0.51 1.13 7.75
CA LEU A 75 -1.11 2.43 7.49
C LEU A 75 -2.01 2.83 8.66
N LYS A 76 -1.80 4.04 9.19
CA LYS A 76 -2.77 4.69 10.07
C LYS A 76 -3.71 5.50 9.19
N CYS A 77 -4.98 5.11 9.21
CA CYS A 77 -6.05 5.73 8.42
C CYS A 77 -6.92 6.58 9.35
N SER A 78 -7.06 7.88 9.05
CA SER A 78 -8.03 8.73 9.74
C SER A 78 -9.34 8.75 8.94
N LEU A 79 -10.41 8.15 9.50
CA LEU A 79 -11.69 8.07 8.80
C LEU A 79 -12.30 9.45 8.58
N HIS A 80 -12.77 9.69 7.34
CA HIS A 80 -13.50 10.91 7.01
C HIS A 80 -14.86 10.97 7.75
N CYS A 81 -15.47 9.83 8.04
CA CYS A 81 -16.83 9.73 8.58
C CYS A 81 -17.00 10.16 10.04
N LEU A 82 -15.91 10.33 10.80
CA LEU A 82 -15.97 10.65 12.24
C LEU A 82 -16.02 12.16 12.55
N HIS A 83 -15.93 13.03 11.54
CA HIS A 83 -16.03 14.49 11.70
C HIS A 83 -17.34 15.09 11.14
N SER A 84 -18.35 14.26 10.86
CA SER A 84 -19.64 14.70 10.29
C SER A 84 -20.86 14.24 11.09
N ALA A 85 -20.70 13.98 12.38
CA ALA A 85 -21.80 13.71 13.32
C ALA A 85 -21.99 14.88 14.29
#